data_AF-A0A957FYW8-F1
#
_entry.id   AF-A0A957FYW8-F1
#
_cell.length_a   1.000
_cell.length_b   1.000
_cell.length_c   1.000
_cell.angle_alpha   90.00
_cell.angle_beta   90.00
_cell.angle_gamma   90.00
#
_symmetry.space_group_name_H-M   'P 1'
#
loop_
_entity.id
_entity.type
_entity.pdbx_description
1 polymer ?
#
loop_
_entity_poly.entity_id
_entity_poly.type
_entity_poly.pdbx_seq_one_letter_code
_entity_poly.pdbx_strand_id
1 'polypeptide(L)'
;HQAFTGRSGTFFAYEGLGSIYWHMVAKLLLAVQEICQQAVREEAAPELVAALAASYYDIRAGIGYQKGPAEYGAFPTDPYSHTPAGGGARQPGMTGQVKEEILTRWGELGVSVQAGTIQFKPILLETDEYLPVADSFAYLDVHGQSRRIDLPAYSLAFTYCQVPVIYTLASPARLEITLADGTRKSVEGNRLDQTTSQHILARDGQVQSVHLFLPQ
;
A
#
# COMPACT_ATOMS: atom_id res chain seq x y z
N HIS A 1 41.98 16.52 -6.64
CA HIS A 1 41.15 16.57 -5.42
C HIS A 1 40.12 17.71 -5.38
N GLN A 2 40.29 18.82 -6.12
CA GLN A 2 39.34 19.96 -6.05
C GLN A 2 37.86 19.59 -6.31
N ALA A 3 37.58 18.61 -7.19
CA ALA A 3 36.23 18.17 -7.53
C ALA A 3 35.78 16.88 -6.81
N PHE A 4 36.53 16.40 -5.81
CA PHE A 4 36.20 15.15 -5.11
C PHE A 4 35.02 15.39 -4.15
N THR A 5 33.91 14.67 -4.36
CA THR A 5 32.69 14.79 -3.57
C THR A 5 32.49 13.64 -2.56
N GLY A 6 33.44 12.70 -2.50
CA GLY A 6 33.35 11.48 -1.70
C GLY A 6 33.47 10.21 -2.56
N ARG A 7 33.31 9.05 -1.93
CA ARG A 7 33.57 7.75 -2.56
C ARG A 7 32.60 7.38 -3.69
N SER A 8 31.42 8.00 -3.76
CA SER A 8 30.34 7.65 -4.70
C SER A 8 30.79 7.63 -6.16
N GLY A 9 31.62 8.59 -6.57
CA GLY A 9 32.17 8.67 -7.92
C GLY A 9 33.40 7.79 -8.18
N THR A 10 33.80 6.93 -7.25
CA THR A 10 35.10 6.21 -7.31
C THR A 10 35.02 4.70 -7.05
N PHE A 11 33.80 4.15 -6.95
CA PHE A 11 33.54 2.71 -6.82
C PHE A 11 32.21 2.32 -7.51
N PHE A 12 31.93 1.01 -7.63
CA PHE A 12 30.90 0.46 -8.53
C PHE A 12 29.81 -0.39 -7.83
N ALA A 13 29.62 -0.20 -6.53
CA ALA A 13 28.62 -0.91 -5.72
C ALA A 13 28.12 0.01 -4.60
N TYR A 14 27.16 -0.44 -3.79
CA TYR A 14 26.52 0.38 -2.74
C TYR A 14 25.94 1.67 -3.34
N GLU A 15 26.36 2.85 -2.90
CA GLU A 15 25.95 4.15 -3.45
C GLU A 15 26.80 4.59 -4.67
N GLY A 16 27.61 3.68 -5.21
CA GLY A 16 28.57 3.93 -6.28
C GLY A 16 27.99 4.00 -7.68
N LEU A 17 28.88 4.20 -8.64
CA LEU A 17 28.54 4.32 -10.05
C LEU A 17 27.81 3.07 -10.57
N GLY A 18 26.67 3.29 -11.23
CA GLY A 18 25.86 2.23 -11.83
C GLY A 18 25.11 1.35 -10.83
N SER A 19 25.03 1.74 -9.56
CA SER A 19 24.31 0.98 -8.54
C SER A 19 22.95 1.63 -8.22
N ILE A 20 21.89 0.83 -8.26
CA ILE A 20 20.56 1.25 -7.81
C ILE A 20 20.52 1.13 -6.30
N TYR A 21 20.20 2.22 -5.59
CA TYR A 21 20.01 2.22 -4.14
C TYR A 21 18.51 2.26 -3.80
N TRP A 22 17.95 1.10 -3.46
CA TRP A 22 16.50 0.87 -3.50
C TRP A 22 15.69 1.72 -2.52
N HIS A 23 16.26 2.08 -1.37
CA HIS A 23 15.56 2.98 -0.44
C HIS A 23 15.24 4.33 -1.08
N MET A 24 16.12 4.87 -1.93
CA MET A 24 15.84 6.14 -2.62
C MET A 24 14.77 6.00 -3.71
N VAL A 25 14.74 4.84 -4.39
CA VAL A 25 13.68 4.53 -5.36
C VAL A 25 12.32 4.39 -4.68
N ALA A 26 12.25 3.72 -3.53
CA ALA A 26 11.01 3.61 -2.77
C ALA A 26 10.52 4.96 -2.20
N LYS A 27 11.44 5.88 -1.86
CA LYS A 27 11.08 7.28 -1.55
C LYS A 27 10.48 8.01 -2.75
N LEU A 28 11.06 7.82 -3.94
CA LEU A 28 10.52 8.38 -5.17
C LEU A 28 9.11 7.84 -5.46
N LEU A 29 8.91 6.53 -5.29
CA LEU A 29 7.60 5.88 -5.43
C LEU A 29 6.55 6.53 -4.50
N LEU A 30 6.89 6.70 -3.22
CA LEU A 30 6.01 7.37 -2.25
C LEU A 30 5.73 8.83 -2.62
N ALA A 31 6.75 9.59 -3.03
CA ALA A 31 6.57 10.98 -3.42
C ALA A 31 5.63 11.13 -4.64
N VAL A 32 5.79 10.27 -5.66
CA VAL A 32 4.91 10.28 -6.84
C VAL A 32 3.48 9.89 -6.46
N GLN A 33 3.31 8.94 -5.54
CA GLN A 33 1.99 8.59 -5.01
C GLN A 33 1.32 9.79 -4.32
N GLU A 34 2.03 10.50 -3.44
CA GLU A 34 1.51 11.66 -2.72
C GLU A 34 1.09 12.78 -3.69
N ILE A 35 1.91 13.02 -4.73
CA ILE A 35 1.61 13.98 -5.80
C ILE A 35 0.36 13.55 -6.60
N CYS A 36 0.24 12.28 -6.96
CA CYS A 36 -0.94 11.75 -7.65
C CYS A 36 -2.21 11.93 -6.81
N GLN A 37 -2.15 11.57 -5.52
CA GLN A 37 -3.27 11.76 -4.59
C GLN A 37 -3.62 13.24 -4.41
N GLN A 38 -2.63 14.14 -4.37
CA GLN A 38 -2.85 15.58 -4.32
C GLN A 38 -3.56 16.08 -5.58
N ALA A 39 -3.10 15.69 -6.77
CA ALA A 39 -3.73 16.06 -8.03
C ALA A 39 -5.22 15.65 -8.07
N VAL A 40 -5.56 14.46 -7.55
CA VAL A 40 -6.97 14.03 -7.43
C VAL A 40 -7.75 14.84 -6.40
N ARG A 41 -7.14 15.26 -5.28
CA ARG A 41 -7.80 16.11 -4.28
C ARG A 41 -8.06 17.52 -4.81
N GLU A 42 -7.18 18.03 -5.65
CA GLU A 42 -7.26 19.35 -6.27
C GLU A 42 -8.07 19.36 -7.57
N GLU A 43 -8.73 18.24 -7.91
CA GLU A 43 -9.54 18.09 -9.12
C GLU A 43 -8.77 18.46 -10.40
N ALA A 44 -7.49 18.11 -10.44
CA ALA A 44 -6.65 18.34 -11.60
C ALA A 44 -7.17 17.60 -12.84
N ALA A 45 -6.71 18.03 -14.02
CA ALA A 45 -7.11 17.44 -15.29
C ALA A 45 -6.89 15.91 -15.30
N PRO A 46 -7.86 15.09 -15.79
CA PRO A 46 -7.75 13.64 -15.81
C PRO A 46 -6.47 13.12 -16.49
N GLU A 47 -6.00 13.81 -17.53
CA GLU A 47 -4.78 13.46 -18.27
C GLU A 47 -3.52 13.59 -17.39
N LEU A 48 -3.49 14.60 -16.51
CA LEU A 48 -2.39 14.80 -15.56
C LEU A 48 -2.40 13.69 -14.50
N VAL A 49 -3.57 13.38 -13.95
CA VAL A 49 -3.72 12.28 -12.98
C VAL A 49 -3.28 10.95 -13.60
N ALA A 50 -3.71 10.67 -14.83
CA ALA A 50 -3.31 9.47 -15.55
C ALA A 50 -1.79 9.40 -15.80
N ALA A 51 -1.16 10.52 -16.18
CA ALA A 51 0.30 10.57 -16.36
C ALA A 51 1.08 10.36 -15.05
N LEU A 52 0.58 10.89 -13.94
CA LEU A 52 1.17 10.68 -12.61
C LEU A 52 1.00 9.21 -12.16
N ALA A 53 -0.17 8.62 -12.39
CA ALA A 53 -0.41 7.20 -12.12
C ALA A 53 0.49 6.30 -12.99
N ALA A 54 0.65 6.60 -14.27
CA ALA A 54 1.56 5.88 -15.15
C ALA A 54 3.01 5.96 -14.65
N SER A 55 3.45 7.14 -14.20
CA SER A 55 4.78 7.31 -13.60
C SER A 55 4.94 6.50 -12.31
N TYR A 56 3.91 6.47 -11.47
CA TYR A 56 3.89 5.64 -10.26
C TYR A 56 4.08 4.16 -10.60
N TYR A 57 3.30 3.62 -11.55
CA TYR A 57 3.39 2.22 -11.94
C TYR A 57 4.71 1.87 -12.63
N ASP A 58 5.30 2.79 -13.41
CA ASP A 58 6.62 2.59 -14.00
C ASP A 58 7.72 2.46 -12.94
N ILE A 59 7.71 3.34 -11.92
CA ILE A 59 8.62 3.24 -10.77
C ILE A 59 8.37 1.93 -10.01
N ARG A 60 7.09 1.58 -9.77
CA ARG A 60 6.70 0.36 -9.06
C ARG A 60 7.21 -0.89 -9.78
N ALA A 61 7.09 -0.95 -11.10
CA ALA A 61 7.59 -2.05 -11.94
C ALA A 61 9.11 -2.24 -11.82
N GLY A 62 9.85 -1.18 -11.43
CA GLY A 62 11.26 -1.24 -11.12
C GLY A 62 11.59 -1.93 -9.79
N ILE A 63 10.65 -2.01 -8.83
CA ILE A 63 10.89 -2.59 -7.50
C ILE A 63 11.01 -4.12 -7.57
N GLY A 64 11.80 -4.70 -6.67
CA GLY A 64 12.15 -6.12 -6.66
C GLY A 64 10.98 -7.08 -6.81
N TYR A 65 9.88 -6.88 -6.08
CA TYR A 65 8.72 -7.78 -6.11
C TYR A 65 7.96 -7.80 -7.44
N GLN A 66 8.25 -6.88 -8.35
CA GLN A 66 7.69 -6.83 -9.71
C GLN A 66 8.57 -7.55 -10.75
N LYS A 67 9.66 -8.19 -10.31
CA LYS A 67 10.64 -8.83 -11.20
C LYS A 67 10.72 -10.34 -11.00
N GLY A 68 11.16 -11.03 -12.05
CA GLY A 68 11.50 -12.45 -11.96
C GLY A 68 12.77 -12.69 -11.12
N PRO A 69 12.93 -13.86 -10.46
CA PRO A 69 14.09 -14.13 -9.61
C PRO A 69 15.45 -13.99 -10.31
N ALA A 70 15.52 -14.35 -11.61
CA ALA A 70 16.74 -14.25 -12.40
C ALA A 70 17.13 -12.78 -12.68
N GLU A 71 16.14 -11.91 -12.91
CA GLU A 71 16.37 -10.48 -13.15
C GLU A 71 16.75 -9.77 -11.84
N TYR A 72 16.05 -10.09 -10.74
CA TYR A 72 16.35 -9.50 -9.44
C TYR A 72 17.66 -10.02 -8.84
N GLY A 73 18.00 -11.28 -9.13
CA GLY A 73 19.19 -11.97 -8.62
C GLY A 73 19.04 -12.49 -7.18
N ALA A 74 17.82 -12.58 -6.68
CA ALA A 74 17.43 -13.11 -5.36
C ALA A 74 15.94 -13.49 -5.34
N PHE A 75 15.40 -13.85 -4.18
CA PHE A 75 13.94 -13.94 -3.99
C PHE A 75 13.31 -12.55 -4.11
N PRO A 76 12.40 -12.31 -5.08
CA PRO A 76 11.82 -10.97 -5.35
C PRO A 76 11.02 -10.37 -4.18
N THR A 77 10.52 -11.22 -3.29
CA THR A 77 9.75 -10.83 -2.11
C THR A 77 10.62 -10.32 -0.96
N ASP A 78 11.95 -10.51 -1.05
CA ASP A 78 12.88 -10.08 -0.02
C ASP A 78 13.46 -8.71 -0.37
N PRO A 79 13.49 -7.75 0.58
CA PRO A 79 14.08 -6.45 0.37
C PRO A 79 15.61 -6.52 0.42
N TYR A 80 16.28 -5.72 -0.42
CA TYR A 80 17.73 -5.60 -0.49
C TYR A 80 18.13 -4.14 -0.60
N SER A 81 19.30 -3.76 -0.09
CA SER A 81 19.68 -2.34 -0.04
C SER A 81 20.03 -1.77 -1.41
N HIS A 82 20.72 -2.53 -2.26
CA HIS A 82 21.17 -2.04 -3.56
C HIS A 82 21.36 -3.16 -4.60
N THR A 83 21.39 -2.78 -5.89
CA THR A 83 21.74 -3.66 -7.02
C THR A 83 22.81 -2.98 -7.88
N PRO A 84 24.07 -3.46 -7.88
CA PRO A 84 25.14 -2.91 -8.71
C PRO A 84 24.99 -3.33 -10.17
N ALA A 85 25.51 -2.53 -11.12
CA ALA A 85 25.38 -2.78 -12.56
C ALA A 85 25.78 -4.20 -13.03
N GLY A 86 26.77 -4.81 -12.38
CA GLY A 86 27.30 -6.14 -12.75
C GLY A 86 26.76 -7.31 -11.94
N GLY A 87 25.69 -7.14 -11.14
CA GLY A 87 25.19 -8.21 -10.29
C GLY A 87 23.74 -8.08 -9.85
N GLY A 88 23.26 -9.07 -9.09
CA GLY A 88 21.93 -9.07 -8.49
C GLY A 88 21.85 -8.29 -7.18
N ALA A 89 20.67 -8.32 -6.57
CA ALA A 89 20.36 -7.65 -5.30
C ALA A 89 21.35 -7.99 -4.16
N ARG A 90 21.72 -6.98 -3.35
CA ARG A 90 22.73 -7.06 -2.28
C ARG A 90 22.25 -6.46 -0.96
N GLN A 91 22.76 -7.02 0.14
CA GLN A 91 22.43 -6.66 1.54
C GLN A 91 20.94 -6.87 1.90
N PRO A 92 20.56 -8.12 2.24
CA PRO A 92 19.16 -8.49 2.49
C PRO A 92 18.61 -7.88 3.79
N GLY A 93 17.29 -7.70 3.82
CA GLY A 93 16.50 -7.54 5.03
C GLY A 93 16.32 -6.08 5.46
N MET A 94 17.11 -5.64 6.44
CA MET A 94 16.81 -4.43 7.24
C MET A 94 17.18 -3.10 6.55
N THR A 95 16.73 -2.90 5.30
CA THR A 95 16.82 -1.63 4.57
C THR A 95 15.63 -0.72 4.89
N GLY A 96 15.84 0.59 4.89
CA GLY A 96 14.77 1.57 5.06
C GLY A 96 13.74 1.59 3.92
N GLN A 97 14.01 0.91 2.80
CA GLN A 97 13.07 0.68 1.70
C GLN A 97 11.71 0.19 2.19
N VAL A 98 11.71 -0.79 3.11
CA VAL A 98 10.48 -1.46 3.56
C VAL A 98 9.47 -0.52 4.19
N LYS A 99 9.93 0.53 4.88
CA LYS A 99 9.02 1.47 5.53
C LYS A 99 8.31 2.36 4.50
N GLU A 100 8.97 2.66 3.38
CA GLU A 100 8.35 3.45 2.32
C GLU A 100 7.34 2.58 1.55
N GLU A 101 7.65 1.30 1.32
CA GLU A 101 6.75 0.35 0.65
C GLU A 101 5.49 0.03 1.48
N ILE A 102 5.59 -0.01 2.81
CA ILE A 102 4.41 -0.11 3.69
C ILE A 102 3.49 1.11 3.51
N LEU A 103 4.07 2.32 3.46
CA LEU A 103 3.30 3.55 3.27
C LEU A 103 2.66 3.59 1.89
N THR A 104 3.40 3.22 0.83
CA THR A 104 2.84 3.17 -0.52
C THR A 104 1.72 2.16 -0.61
N ARG A 105 1.83 1.00 0.05
CA ARG A 105 0.76 0.00 0.03
C ARG A 105 -0.52 0.51 0.69
N TRP A 106 -0.44 1.23 1.80
CA TRP A 106 -1.63 1.88 2.39
C TRP A 106 -2.21 2.94 1.47
N GLY A 107 -1.37 3.69 0.76
CA GLY A 107 -1.80 4.68 -0.22
C GLY A 107 -2.47 4.06 -1.47
N GLU A 108 -2.00 2.90 -1.93
CA GLU A 108 -2.65 2.12 -3.02
C GLU A 108 -4.04 1.65 -2.59
N LEU A 109 -4.13 1.05 -1.39
CA LEU A 109 -5.39 0.67 -0.76
C LEU A 109 -6.28 1.88 -0.44
N GLY A 110 -5.77 3.11 -0.59
CA GLY A 110 -6.54 4.34 -0.44
C GLY A 110 -6.82 4.71 1.01
N VAL A 111 -6.10 4.15 1.97
CA VAL A 111 -6.29 4.46 3.39
C VAL A 111 -5.68 5.81 3.71
N SER A 112 -6.49 6.73 4.24
CA SER A 112 -6.02 8.03 4.69
C SER A 112 -6.74 8.46 5.97
N VAL A 113 -6.08 9.28 6.78
CA VAL A 113 -6.67 9.90 7.97
C VAL A 113 -6.67 11.40 7.80
N GLN A 114 -7.86 12.00 7.83
CA GLN A 114 -8.04 13.45 7.71
C GLN A 114 -9.06 13.93 8.74
N ALA A 115 -8.70 14.98 9.48
CA ALA A 115 -9.55 15.56 10.52
C ALA A 115 -10.12 14.53 11.52
N GLY A 116 -9.32 13.52 11.89
CA GLY A 116 -9.72 12.46 12.83
C GLY A 116 -10.63 11.38 12.24
N THR A 117 -10.87 11.38 10.93
CA THR A 117 -11.68 10.36 10.23
C THR A 117 -10.82 9.51 9.30
N ILE A 118 -11.06 8.21 9.29
CA ILE A 118 -10.49 7.28 8.32
C ILE A 118 -11.32 7.34 7.04
N GLN A 119 -10.64 7.47 5.90
CA GLN A 119 -11.24 7.42 4.57
C GLN A 119 -10.53 6.37 3.70
N PHE A 120 -11.32 5.74 2.83
CA PHE A 120 -10.89 4.74 1.87
C PHE A 120 -11.13 5.22 0.45
N LYS A 121 -10.09 5.67 -0.26
CA LYS A 121 -10.17 6.19 -1.63
C LYS A 121 -9.07 5.57 -2.50
N PRO A 122 -9.24 4.31 -2.96
CA PRO A 122 -8.22 3.59 -3.71
C PRO A 122 -8.14 4.08 -5.17
N ILE A 123 -7.28 5.07 -5.41
CA ILE A 123 -7.08 5.67 -6.75
C ILE A 123 -6.06 4.85 -7.58
N LEU A 124 -5.12 4.19 -6.91
CA LEU A 124 -3.99 3.45 -7.50
C LEU A 124 -4.07 1.94 -7.22
N LEU A 125 -5.26 1.45 -6.86
CA LEU A 125 -5.49 0.03 -6.66
C LEU A 125 -5.91 -0.59 -7.99
N GLU A 126 -5.17 -1.58 -8.46
CA GLU A 126 -5.49 -2.25 -9.72
C GLU A 126 -6.64 -3.26 -9.52
N THR A 127 -7.47 -3.44 -10.55
CA THR A 127 -8.66 -4.30 -10.46
C THR A 127 -8.34 -5.79 -10.44
N ASP A 128 -7.15 -6.18 -10.91
CA ASP A 128 -6.63 -7.53 -10.86
C ASP A 128 -6.14 -7.93 -9.45
N GLU A 129 -6.05 -6.99 -8.52
CA GLU A 129 -5.78 -7.29 -7.10
C GLU A 129 -6.98 -7.88 -6.36
N TYR A 130 -8.18 -7.82 -6.94
CA TYR A 130 -9.38 -8.44 -6.39
C TYR A 130 -9.44 -9.92 -6.74
N LEU A 131 -9.74 -10.77 -5.76
CA LEU A 131 -9.83 -12.21 -5.97
C LEU A 131 -10.97 -12.53 -6.95
N PRO A 132 -10.74 -13.24 -8.06
CA PRO A 132 -11.79 -13.54 -9.04
C PRO A 132 -12.81 -14.57 -8.53
N VAL A 133 -12.49 -15.28 -7.45
CA VAL A 133 -13.30 -16.33 -6.82
C VAL A 133 -13.36 -16.11 -5.32
N ALA A 134 -14.36 -16.71 -4.67
CA ALA A 134 -14.46 -16.67 -3.21
C ALA A 134 -13.27 -17.39 -2.55
N ASP A 135 -12.84 -16.87 -1.41
CA ASP A 135 -11.76 -17.44 -0.60
C ASP A 135 -11.97 -17.07 0.89
N SER A 136 -10.95 -17.21 1.72
CA SER A 136 -10.99 -16.91 3.14
C SER A 136 -9.74 -16.13 3.55
N PHE A 137 -9.93 -15.13 4.41
CA PHE A 137 -8.85 -14.33 4.97
C PHE A 137 -8.60 -14.71 6.42
N ALA A 138 -7.43 -15.30 6.70
CA ALA A 138 -6.97 -15.58 8.06
C ALA A 138 -6.19 -14.38 8.61
N TYR A 139 -6.50 -13.95 9.83
CA TYR A 139 -5.85 -12.81 10.47
C TYR A 139 -5.78 -12.99 12.00
N LEU A 140 -5.04 -12.11 12.67
CA LEU A 140 -5.02 -11.99 14.12
C LEU A 140 -5.85 -10.77 14.52
N ASP A 141 -6.84 -10.92 15.39
CA ASP A 141 -7.61 -9.79 15.91
C ASP A 141 -6.82 -8.97 16.94
N VAL A 142 -7.38 -7.82 17.39
CA VAL A 142 -6.73 -6.91 18.36
C VAL A 142 -6.35 -7.57 19.70
N HIS A 143 -6.91 -8.75 20.01
CA HIS A 143 -6.60 -9.55 21.19
C HIS A 143 -5.59 -10.67 20.91
N GLY A 144 -5.03 -10.72 19.70
CA GLY A 144 -4.07 -11.73 19.26
C GLY A 144 -4.68 -13.08 18.93
N GLN A 145 -6.00 -13.17 18.78
CA GLN A 145 -6.66 -14.44 18.48
C GLN A 145 -6.73 -14.66 16.96
N SER A 146 -6.46 -15.90 16.54
CA SER A 146 -6.63 -16.30 15.15
C SER A 146 -8.11 -16.29 14.77
N ARG A 147 -8.43 -15.57 13.70
CA ARG A 147 -9.77 -15.44 13.13
C ARG A 147 -9.71 -15.73 11.64
N ARG A 148 -10.89 -15.97 11.06
CA ARG A 148 -11.10 -16.13 9.63
C ARG A 148 -12.36 -15.38 9.21
N ILE A 149 -12.30 -14.73 8.06
CA ILE A 149 -13.46 -14.10 7.40
C ILE A 149 -13.57 -14.68 5.99
N ASP A 150 -14.79 -15.01 5.58
CA ASP A 150 -15.06 -15.44 4.22
C ASP A 150 -15.09 -14.23 3.28
N LEU A 151 -14.44 -14.38 2.13
CA LEU A 151 -14.34 -13.36 1.10
C LEU A 151 -15.19 -13.79 -0.11
N PRO A 152 -16.16 -12.97 -0.56
CA PRO A 152 -16.86 -13.24 -1.81
C PRO A 152 -15.91 -13.07 -3.01
N ALA A 153 -16.32 -13.56 -4.18
CA ALA A 153 -15.63 -13.21 -5.42
C ALA A 153 -15.63 -11.69 -5.64
N TYR A 154 -14.60 -11.21 -6.35
CA TYR A 154 -14.32 -9.80 -6.61
C TYR A 154 -14.16 -8.97 -5.33
N SER A 155 -13.45 -9.56 -4.36
CA SER A 155 -13.09 -8.91 -3.10
C SER A 155 -11.62 -9.08 -2.77
N LEU A 156 -11.12 -8.21 -1.89
CA LEU A 156 -9.82 -8.35 -1.25
C LEU A 156 -9.95 -7.97 0.23
N ALA A 157 -8.97 -8.38 1.03
CA ALA A 157 -8.93 -8.01 2.44
C ALA A 157 -7.51 -7.65 2.89
N PHE A 158 -7.45 -6.75 3.86
CA PHE A 158 -6.24 -6.37 4.58
C PHE A 158 -6.61 -6.01 6.02
N THR A 159 -5.63 -5.57 6.81
CA THR A 159 -5.91 -5.01 8.14
C THR A 159 -5.37 -3.60 8.25
N TYR A 160 -6.08 -2.75 8.98
CA TYR A 160 -5.61 -1.43 9.39
C TYR A 160 -5.87 -1.28 10.88
N CYS A 161 -4.83 -0.95 11.65
CA CYS A 161 -4.87 -1.04 13.12
C CYS A 161 -5.36 -2.41 13.63
N GLN A 162 -5.06 -3.48 12.89
CA GLN A 162 -5.48 -4.86 13.17
C GLN A 162 -7.00 -5.13 13.09
N VAL A 163 -7.78 -4.15 12.61
CA VAL A 163 -9.17 -4.36 12.21
C VAL A 163 -9.18 -4.83 10.74
N PRO A 164 -9.85 -5.94 10.40
CA PRO A 164 -9.98 -6.39 9.02
C PRO A 164 -10.84 -5.42 8.20
N VAL A 165 -10.30 -5.02 7.06
CA VAL A 165 -10.98 -4.20 6.05
C VAL A 165 -11.16 -5.05 4.80
N ILE A 166 -12.40 -5.19 4.34
CA ILE A 166 -12.76 -5.94 3.14
C ILE A 166 -13.21 -4.95 2.07
N TYR A 167 -12.64 -5.02 0.87
CA TYR A 167 -13.15 -4.29 -0.29
C TYR A 167 -13.89 -5.25 -1.20
N THR A 168 -15.02 -4.83 -1.77
CA THR A 168 -15.77 -5.60 -2.76
C THR A 168 -16.23 -4.69 -3.88
N LEU A 169 -16.05 -5.14 -5.12
CA LEU A 169 -16.54 -4.42 -6.29
C LEU A 169 -18.07 -4.54 -6.37
N ALA A 170 -18.76 -3.48 -5.95
CA ALA A 170 -20.22 -3.38 -6.01
C ALA A 170 -20.67 -1.91 -5.92
N SER A 171 -21.83 -1.63 -6.54
CA SER A 171 -22.50 -0.33 -6.47
C SER A 171 -23.80 -0.43 -5.66
N PRO A 172 -24.20 0.59 -4.87
CA PRO A 172 -23.51 1.87 -4.66
C PRO A 172 -22.35 1.79 -3.67
N ALA A 173 -21.50 2.81 -3.68
CA ALA A 173 -20.40 2.95 -2.72
C ALA A 173 -20.95 3.10 -1.29
N ARG A 174 -20.54 2.19 -0.40
CA ARG A 174 -20.96 2.21 1.01
C ARG A 174 -19.98 1.48 1.91
N LEU A 175 -20.05 1.77 3.20
CA LEU A 175 -19.36 1.08 4.28
C LEU A 175 -20.38 0.31 5.13
N GLU A 176 -20.07 -0.94 5.43
CA GLU A 176 -20.74 -1.76 6.44
C GLU A 176 -19.76 -2.04 7.58
N ILE A 177 -20.08 -1.58 8.79
CA ILE A 177 -19.21 -1.67 9.97
C ILE A 177 -19.85 -2.66 10.92
N THR A 178 -19.09 -3.68 11.34
CA THR A 178 -19.52 -4.62 12.37
C THR A 178 -18.88 -4.26 13.70
N LEU A 179 -19.69 -4.08 14.73
CA LEU A 179 -19.25 -3.75 16.09
C LEU A 179 -19.11 -5.00 16.98
N ALA A 180 -18.45 -4.84 18.13
CA ALA A 180 -18.19 -5.92 19.08
C ALA A 180 -19.44 -6.64 19.61
N ASP A 181 -20.55 -5.92 19.71
CA ASP A 181 -21.86 -6.44 20.14
C ASP A 181 -22.63 -7.15 19.01
N GLY A 182 -22.06 -7.23 17.80
CA GLY A 182 -22.69 -7.78 16.60
C GLY A 182 -23.56 -6.78 15.84
N THR A 183 -23.72 -5.56 16.33
CA THR A 183 -24.46 -4.50 15.64
C THR A 183 -23.76 -4.16 14.33
N ARG A 184 -24.54 -4.01 13.25
CA ARG A 184 -24.06 -3.59 11.94
C ARG A 184 -24.56 -2.18 11.63
N LYS A 185 -23.65 -1.31 11.22
CA LYS A 185 -23.95 0.05 10.75
C LYS A 185 -23.65 0.15 9.26
N SER A 186 -24.54 0.78 8.50
CA SER A 186 -24.31 1.09 7.10
C SER A 186 -24.17 2.59 6.93
N VAL A 187 -23.16 3.02 6.18
CA VAL A 187 -22.85 4.43 5.91
C VAL A 187 -22.64 4.59 4.41
N GLU A 188 -23.28 5.59 3.81
CA GLU A 188 -23.06 5.91 2.39
C GLU A 188 -21.64 6.46 2.15
N GLY A 189 -21.03 6.09 1.03
CA GLY A 189 -19.71 6.57 0.65
C GLY A 189 -18.57 5.75 1.28
N ASN A 190 -17.45 6.42 1.54
CA ASN A 190 -16.17 5.77 1.81
C ASN A 190 -15.39 6.38 3.00
N ARG A 191 -16.10 7.09 3.89
CA ARG A 191 -15.52 7.74 5.06
C ARG A 191 -16.23 7.27 6.32
N LEU A 192 -15.47 6.88 7.34
CA LEU A 192 -15.98 6.57 8.66
C LEU A 192 -16.22 7.86 9.46
N ASP A 193 -17.21 7.85 10.35
CA ASP A 193 -17.35 8.92 11.32
C ASP A 193 -16.17 8.97 12.30
N GLN A 194 -16.04 10.09 13.02
CA GLN A 194 -14.89 10.32 13.91
C GLN A 194 -14.85 9.33 15.07
N THR A 195 -15.99 8.95 15.64
CA THR A 195 -16.08 8.00 16.77
C THR A 195 -15.63 6.61 16.33
N THR A 196 -16.18 6.11 15.22
CA THR A 196 -15.80 4.82 14.64
C THR A 196 -14.33 4.79 14.26
N SER A 197 -13.81 5.89 13.71
CA SER A 197 -12.38 6.03 13.39
C SER A 197 -11.49 5.94 14.63
N GLN A 198 -11.89 6.61 15.72
CA GLN A 198 -11.14 6.57 16.99
C GLN A 198 -11.08 5.17 17.59
N HIS A 199 -12.17 4.40 17.55
CA HIS A 199 -12.17 3.01 18.01
C HIS A 199 -11.14 2.14 17.26
N ILE A 200 -11.08 2.28 15.93
CA ILE A 200 -10.08 1.58 15.10
C ILE A 200 -8.66 2.01 15.47
N LEU A 201 -8.40 3.32 15.53
CA LEU A 201 -7.07 3.86 15.84
C LEU A 201 -6.60 3.50 17.25
N ALA A 202 -7.52 3.44 18.22
CA ALA A 202 -7.24 3.07 19.60
C ALA A 202 -7.06 1.56 19.81
N ARG A 203 -7.43 0.73 18.83
CA ARG A 203 -7.37 -0.74 18.89
C ARG A 203 -8.12 -1.31 20.10
N ASP A 204 -9.26 -0.72 20.44
CA ASP A 204 -10.03 -1.07 21.64
C ASP A 204 -11.00 -2.26 21.44
N GLY A 205 -11.07 -2.78 20.21
CA GLY A 205 -11.90 -3.93 19.85
C GLY A 205 -13.38 -3.62 19.64
N GLN A 206 -13.80 -2.35 19.73
CA GLN A 206 -15.20 -1.97 19.51
C GLN A 206 -15.64 -2.17 18.06
N VAL A 207 -14.72 -1.99 17.09
CA VAL A 207 -14.95 -2.28 15.68
C VAL A 207 -14.32 -3.63 15.33
N GLN A 208 -15.14 -4.59 14.93
CA GLN A 208 -14.69 -5.93 14.54
C GLN A 208 -14.30 -6.02 13.07
N SER A 209 -14.99 -5.31 12.17
CA SER A 209 -14.66 -5.29 10.75
C SER A 209 -15.25 -4.08 10.04
N VAL A 210 -14.63 -3.72 8.92
CA VAL A 210 -15.13 -2.72 7.98
C VAL A 210 -15.22 -3.36 6.60
N HIS A 211 -16.39 -3.35 6.00
CA HIS A 211 -16.61 -3.84 4.63
C HIS A 211 -16.99 -2.67 3.74
N LEU A 212 -16.11 -2.33 2.82
CA LEU A 212 -16.31 -1.29 1.83
C LEU A 212 -16.77 -1.91 0.51
N PHE A 213 -17.84 -1.36 -0.05
CA PHE A 213 -18.29 -1.64 -1.40
C PHE A 213 -17.95 -0.43 -2.26
N LEU A 214 -17.27 -0.64 -3.38
CA LEU A 214 -16.90 0.40 -4.34
C LEU A 214 -17.31 0.00 -5.75
N PRO A 215 -17.78 0.94 -6.58
CA PRO A 215 -17.90 0.68 -8.01
C PRO A 215 -16.52 0.39 -8.61
N GLN A 216 -16.53 -0.27 -9.78
CA GLN A 216 -15.34 -0.48 -10.59
C GLN A 216 -14.77 0.85 -11.10
#